data_AF-A0A8J2L833-F1
#
_entry.id   AF-A0A8J2L833-F1
#
_cell.length_a   1.000
_cell.length_b   1.000
_cell.length_c   1.000
_cell.angle_alpha   90.00
_cell.angle_beta   90.00
_cell.angle_gamma   90.00
#
_symmetry.space_group_name_H-M   'P 1'
#
loop_
_entity.id
_entity.type
_entity.pdbx_description
1 polymer ?
#
loop_
_entity_poly.entity_id
_entity_poly.type
_entity_poly.pdbx_seq_one_letter_code
_entity_poly.pdbx_strand_id
1 'polypeptide(L)'
;MTEQPQKPSGVDSEIKERWIAMQEELKDQVILHDTEEWGQDLRQLKFVAGMDISYPEEAIGKSEAVACLVIVSYPDLATVYQATENICLTEPYIPGFLAFRESGPLLNLLEDLLQKRPDLKPDVILIDGNGILHPRRYGCACHIGLKSGIPTIGVAKNIYKMDCIEYNKQANDLANVGDNILLNDGELTLGMALKTAKNAKNPVTNSFC
;
A
#
# COMPACT_ATOMS: atom_id res chain seq x y z
N MET A 1 4.13 -24.10 4.07
CA MET A 1 3.08 -24.71 4.91
C MET A 1 2.14 -23.60 5.33
N THR A 2 0.89 -23.63 4.89
CA THR A 2 -0.14 -22.67 5.31
C THR A 2 -0.50 -22.93 6.77
N GLU A 3 -0.08 -22.04 7.67
CA GLU A 3 -0.56 -22.06 9.06
C GLU A 3 -2.08 -21.88 9.06
N GLN A 4 -2.78 -22.80 9.74
CA GLN A 4 -4.22 -22.68 9.97
C GLN A 4 -4.49 -21.54 10.95
N PRO A 5 -5.56 -20.75 10.77
CA PRO A 5 -5.86 -19.65 11.67
C PRO A 5 -6.19 -20.19 13.08
N GLN A 6 -5.30 -19.91 14.04
CA GLN A 6 -5.57 -20.13 15.46
C GLN A 6 -6.75 -19.25 15.90
N LYS A 7 -7.61 -19.77 16.79
CA LYS A 7 -8.66 -18.96 17.43
C LYS A 7 -7.99 -17.77 18.15
N PRO A 8 -8.44 -16.53 17.92
CA PRO A 8 -7.86 -15.35 18.56
C PRO A 8 -7.99 -15.48 20.08
N SER A 9 -6.92 -15.18 20.79
CA SER A 9 -6.90 -15.08 22.25
C SER A 9 -7.74 -13.87 22.72
N GLY A 10 -8.06 -13.79 24.02
CA GLY A 10 -8.78 -12.63 24.57
C GLY A 10 -8.06 -11.30 24.32
N VAL A 11 -6.73 -11.32 24.33
CA VAL A 11 -5.86 -10.15 24.03
C VAL A 11 -5.97 -9.74 22.55
N ASP A 12 -6.07 -10.70 21.63
CA ASP A 12 -6.23 -10.40 20.20
C ASP A 12 -7.60 -9.74 19.91
N SER A 13 -8.62 -10.02 20.72
CA SER A 13 -9.95 -9.40 20.58
C SER A 13 -9.92 -7.91 20.94
N GLU A 14 -9.31 -7.55 22.06
CA GLU A 14 -9.20 -6.15 22.50
C GLU A 14 -8.33 -5.32 21.54
N ILE A 15 -7.19 -5.88 21.09
CA ILE A 15 -6.32 -5.24 20.10
C ILE A 15 -7.08 -4.99 18.80
N LYS A 16 -7.83 -5.99 18.33
CA LYS A 16 -8.62 -5.90 17.11
C LYS A 16 -9.71 -4.82 17.23
N GLU A 17 -10.45 -4.75 18.32
CA GLU A 17 -11.48 -3.71 18.53
C GLU A 17 -10.87 -2.31 18.48
N ARG A 18 -9.74 -2.10 19.17
CA ARG A 18 -9.00 -0.84 19.13
C ARG A 18 -8.56 -0.47 17.71
N TRP A 19 -8.02 -1.42 16.96
CA TRP A 19 -7.58 -1.18 15.59
C TRP A 19 -8.75 -0.91 14.65
N ILE A 20 -9.89 -1.57 14.82
CA ILE A 20 -11.11 -1.27 14.07
C ILE A 20 -11.51 0.19 14.32
N ALA A 21 -11.63 0.58 15.58
CA ALA A 21 -12.00 1.95 15.94
C ALA A 21 -11.09 2.99 15.28
N MET A 22 -9.78 2.74 15.27
CA MET A 22 -8.82 3.64 14.63
C MET A 22 -8.96 3.69 13.11
N GLN A 23 -9.21 2.56 12.44
CA GLN A 23 -9.45 2.55 10.98
C GLN A 23 -10.74 3.31 10.64
N GLU A 24 -11.80 3.12 11.43
CA GLU A 24 -13.08 3.80 11.23
C GLU A 24 -13.00 5.32 11.48
N GLU A 25 -12.21 5.74 12.46
CA GLU A 25 -11.97 7.17 12.75
C GLU A 25 -11.15 7.86 11.65
N LEU A 26 -10.12 7.18 11.13
CA LEU A 26 -9.17 7.78 10.19
C LEU A 26 -9.63 7.71 8.73
N LYS A 27 -10.51 6.78 8.36
CA LYS A 27 -10.93 6.62 6.95
C LYS A 27 -11.54 7.89 6.36
N ASP A 28 -12.28 8.67 7.16
CA ASP A 28 -12.99 9.86 6.69
C ASP A 28 -12.05 11.06 6.47
N GLN A 29 -10.77 10.93 6.89
CA GLN A 29 -9.74 11.94 6.67
C GLN A 29 -8.97 11.73 5.36
N VAL A 30 -9.15 10.57 4.70
CA VAL A 30 -8.46 10.24 3.46
C VAL A 30 -8.95 11.14 2.32
N ILE A 31 -8.01 11.79 1.63
CA ILE A 31 -8.28 12.65 0.49
C ILE A 31 -8.19 11.81 -0.79
N LEU A 32 -9.27 11.82 -1.59
CA LEU A 32 -9.41 10.98 -2.80
C LEU A 32 -9.43 11.79 -4.10
N HIS A 33 -8.93 13.02 -4.06
CA HIS A 33 -8.79 13.89 -5.23
C HIS A 33 -7.40 14.50 -5.25
N ASP A 34 -6.92 14.88 -6.43
CA ASP A 34 -5.60 15.49 -6.59
C ASP A 34 -5.50 16.80 -5.80
N THR A 35 -4.46 16.91 -4.97
CA THR A 35 -4.14 18.12 -4.20
C THR A 35 -2.97 18.91 -4.78
N GLU A 36 -2.15 18.25 -5.60
CA GLU A 36 -0.88 18.80 -6.09
C GLU A 36 -1.00 19.26 -7.55
N GLU A 37 -0.31 20.35 -7.91
CA GLU A 37 -0.33 20.90 -9.27
C GLU A 37 0.18 19.91 -10.33
N TRP A 38 1.15 19.07 -9.96
CA TRP A 38 1.69 18.03 -10.86
C TRP A 38 0.66 16.96 -11.23
N GLY A 39 -0.48 16.86 -10.51
CA GLY A 39 -1.58 15.98 -10.90
C GLY A 39 -2.21 16.36 -12.24
N GLN A 40 -2.12 17.64 -12.64
CA GLN A 40 -2.59 18.12 -13.94
C GLN A 40 -1.56 17.94 -15.05
N ASP A 41 -0.28 17.85 -14.70
CA ASP A 41 0.83 17.68 -15.63
C ASP A 41 1.98 16.89 -15.00
N LEU A 42 1.99 15.58 -15.24
CA LEU A 42 2.98 14.65 -14.70
C LEU A 42 4.43 14.97 -15.12
N ARG A 43 4.66 15.85 -16.10
CA ARG A 43 6.01 16.33 -16.44
C ARG A 43 6.63 17.17 -15.31
N GLN A 44 5.82 17.63 -14.36
CA GLN A 44 6.27 18.37 -13.18
C GLN A 44 6.67 17.43 -12.01
N LEU A 45 6.27 16.16 -12.06
CA LEU A 45 6.63 15.14 -11.08
C LEU A 45 8.13 14.86 -11.17
N LYS A 46 8.84 14.91 -10.04
CA LYS A 46 10.30 14.76 -9.97
C LYS A 46 10.72 13.45 -9.34
N PHE A 47 10.10 13.08 -8.23
CA PHE A 47 10.52 11.93 -7.43
C PHE A 47 9.34 11.05 -7.04
N VAL A 48 9.49 9.76 -7.31
CA VAL A 48 8.55 8.72 -6.88
C VAL A 48 9.24 7.83 -5.87
N ALA A 49 8.61 7.62 -4.72
CA ALA A 49 9.06 6.63 -3.75
C ALA A 49 8.38 5.28 -3.99
N GLY A 50 9.11 4.20 -3.75
CA GLY A 50 8.58 2.85 -3.60
C GLY A 50 8.90 2.31 -2.22
N MET A 51 7.93 1.70 -1.54
CA MET A 51 8.11 1.10 -0.23
C MET A 51 7.54 -0.31 -0.17
N ASP A 52 8.26 -1.20 0.51
CA ASP A 52 7.90 -2.61 0.69
C ASP A 52 8.46 -3.15 2.01
N ILE A 53 7.82 -4.20 2.54
CA ILE A 53 8.35 -5.01 3.63
C ILE A 53 8.44 -6.46 3.17
N SER A 54 9.65 -7.00 3.22
CA SER A 54 9.95 -8.38 2.85
C SER A 54 10.30 -9.21 4.07
N TYR A 55 9.83 -10.46 4.07
CA TYR A 55 10.05 -11.42 5.16
C TYR A 55 11.08 -12.47 4.69
N PRO A 56 12.26 -12.56 5.32
CA PRO A 56 13.28 -13.55 4.95
C PRO A 56 12.74 -14.99 5.06
N GLU A 57 13.04 -15.86 4.11
CA GLU A 57 12.62 -17.27 4.14
C GLU A 57 13.15 -18.02 5.37
N GLU A 58 14.33 -17.63 5.87
CA GLU A 58 14.95 -18.19 7.08
C GLU A 58 14.26 -17.76 8.39
N ALA A 59 13.31 -16.81 8.28
CA ALA A 59 12.52 -16.26 9.38
C ALA A 59 11.08 -16.79 9.42
N ILE A 60 10.75 -17.89 8.72
CA ILE A 60 9.42 -18.53 8.84
C ILE A 60 9.15 -18.88 10.31
N GLY A 61 8.15 -18.22 10.91
CA GLY A 61 7.79 -18.35 12.34
C GLY A 61 8.51 -17.36 13.27
N LYS A 62 9.33 -16.45 12.74
CA LYS A 62 9.95 -15.33 13.46
C LYS A 62 9.34 -14.00 13.01
N SER A 63 9.38 -13.02 13.89
CA SER A 63 8.93 -11.65 13.63
C SER A 63 9.92 -10.81 12.81
N GLU A 64 10.95 -11.41 12.21
CA GLU A 64 11.99 -10.68 11.47
C GLU A 64 11.51 -10.32 10.06
N ALA A 65 11.72 -9.07 9.66
CA ALA A 65 11.43 -8.56 8.33
C ALA A 65 12.44 -7.48 7.93
N VAL A 66 12.39 -7.05 6.68
CA VAL A 66 13.22 -5.95 6.15
C VAL A 66 12.30 -4.93 5.51
N ALA A 67 12.31 -3.72 6.05
CA ALA A 67 11.68 -2.56 5.43
C ALA A 67 12.60 -1.95 4.38
N CYS A 68 12.02 -1.48 3.27
CA CYS A 68 12.75 -0.88 2.17
C CYS A 68 12.05 0.40 1.70
N LEU A 69 12.84 1.42 1.38
CA LEU A 69 12.43 2.65 0.73
C LEU A 69 13.39 2.93 -0.43
N VAL A 70 12.85 3.15 -1.63
CA VAL A 70 13.61 3.57 -2.82
C VAL A 70 13.02 4.86 -3.37
N ILE A 71 13.87 5.82 -3.74
CA ILE A 71 13.45 7.00 -4.52
C ILE A 71 14.00 6.87 -5.93
N VAL A 72 13.13 7.05 -6.92
CA VAL A 72 13.51 7.15 -8.33
C VAL A 72 13.19 8.53 -8.88
N SER A 73 14.01 9.01 -9.81
CA SER A 73 13.67 10.19 -10.61
C SER A 73 12.54 9.86 -11.58
N TYR A 74 11.73 10.85 -11.93
CA TYR A 74 10.69 10.74 -12.95
C TYR A 74 10.91 11.79 -14.05
N PRO A 75 10.75 11.43 -15.35
CA PRO A 75 10.27 10.16 -15.88
C PRO A 75 11.37 9.10 -16.10
N ASP A 76 12.63 9.39 -15.79
CA ASP A 76 13.77 8.50 -16.15
C ASP A 76 13.79 7.17 -15.37
N LEU A 77 13.10 7.10 -14.23
CA LEU A 77 13.05 5.95 -13.32
C LEU A 77 14.43 5.50 -12.82
N ALA A 78 15.38 6.42 -12.74
CA ALA A 78 16.71 6.14 -12.19
C ALA A 78 16.67 6.19 -10.67
N THR A 79 17.19 5.17 -9.99
CA THR A 79 17.31 5.16 -8.53
C THR A 79 18.28 6.24 -8.06
N VAL A 80 17.78 7.19 -7.26
CA VAL A 80 18.57 8.30 -6.70
C VAL A 80 18.81 8.15 -5.19
N TYR A 81 18.04 7.30 -4.52
CA TYR A 81 18.22 6.96 -3.10
C TYR A 81 17.63 5.58 -2.80
N GLN A 82 18.22 4.89 -1.83
CA GLN A 82 17.68 3.66 -1.25
C GLN A 82 18.06 3.56 0.22
N ALA A 83 17.15 3.03 1.04
CA ALA A 83 17.41 2.72 2.43
C ALA A 83 16.67 1.43 2.82
N THR A 84 17.29 0.65 3.70
CA THR A 84 16.69 -0.56 4.26
C THR A 84 16.89 -0.60 5.77
N GLU A 85 15.98 -1.25 6.46
CA GLU A 85 16.05 -1.45 7.91
C GLU A 85 15.62 -2.88 8.25
N ASN A 86 16.46 -3.59 9.00
CA ASN A 86 16.07 -4.88 9.59
C ASN A 86 15.17 -4.61 10.79
N ILE A 87 13.98 -5.20 10.79
CA ILE A 87 12.96 -4.95 11.79
C ILE A 87 12.48 -6.24 12.45
N CYS A 88 11.97 -6.10 13.67
CA CYS A 88 11.28 -7.15 14.40
C CYS A 88 9.84 -6.71 14.67
N LEU A 89 8.88 -7.32 13.99
CA LEU A 89 7.45 -7.03 14.05
C LEU A 89 6.82 -7.67 15.30
N THR A 90 6.60 -6.86 16.32
CA THR A 90 6.04 -7.31 17.61
C THR A 90 4.53 -7.53 17.56
N GLU A 91 3.84 -6.87 16.63
CA GLU A 91 2.38 -6.93 16.51
C GLU A 91 1.91 -8.25 15.86
N PRO A 92 0.75 -8.80 16.27
CA PRO A 92 0.22 -10.04 15.72
C PRO A 92 -0.25 -9.88 14.27
N TYR A 93 -0.17 -10.97 13.50
CA TYR A 93 -0.76 -11.01 12.16
C TYR A 93 -2.28 -11.19 12.25
N ILE A 94 -3.01 -10.09 12.08
CA ILE A 94 -4.47 -10.11 11.96
C ILE A 94 -4.87 -9.65 10.55
N PRO A 95 -5.54 -10.51 9.74
CA PRO A 95 -6.00 -10.12 8.40
C PRO A 95 -6.85 -8.83 8.43
N GLY A 96 -6.53 -7.88 7.54
CA GLY A 96 -7.14 -6.56 7.49
C GLY A 96 -6.49 -5.50 8.39
N PHE A 97 -5.40 -5.82 9.08
CA PHE A 97 -4.66 -4.92 9.97
C PHE A 97 -3.15 -4.89 9.69
N LEU A 98 -2.74 -5.27 8.48
CA LEU A 98 -1.33 -5.32 8.09
C LEU A 98 -0.63 -3.95 8.25
N ALA A 99 -1.36 -2.86 7.99
CA ALA A 99 -0.89 -1.49 8.18
C ALA A 99 -0.31 -1.23 9.58
N PHE A 100 -0.88 -1.84 10.63
CA PHE A 100 -0.41 -1.65 12.01
C PHE A 100 0.94 -2.31 12.28
N ARG A 101 1.29 -3.33 11.50
CA ARG A 101 2.61 -3.99 11.57
C ARG A 101 3.63 -3.25 10.72
N GLU A 102 3.22 -2.82 9.54
CA GLU A 102 4.13 -2.45 8.45
C GLU A 102 4.38 -0.94 8.33
N SER A 103 3.41 -0.10 8.72
CA SER A 103 3.52 1.35 8.50
C SER A 103 4.59 2.01 9.36
N GLY A 104 4.78 1.59 10.61
CA GLY A 104 5.76 2.19 11.53
C GLY A 104 7.19 2.16 10.96
N PRO A 105 7.74 0.97 10.64
CA PRO A 105 9.04 0.85 9.98
C PRO A 105 9.18 1.66 8.69
N LEU A 106 8.14 1.68 7.84
CA LEU A 106 8.18 2.44 6.59
C LEU A 106 8.19 3.96 6.83
N LEU A 107 7.43 4.43 7.82
CA LEU A 107 7.42 5.83 8.24
C LEU A 107 8.75 6.25 8.85
N ASN A 108 9.43 5.37 9.60
CA ASN A 108 10.78 5.64 10.11
C ASN A 108 11.77 5.87 8.97
N LEU A 109 11.78 4.99 7.94
CA LEU A 109 12.63 5.16 6.77
C LEU A 109 12.34 6.48 6.02
N LEU A 110 11.07 6.86 5.91
CA LEU A 110 10.67 8.12 5.29
C LEU A 110 11.11 9.32 6.11
N GLU A 111 10.90 9.30 7.43
CA GLU A 111 11.34 10.37 8.32
C GLU A 111 12.86 10.56 8.26
N ASP A 112 13.61 9.46 8.31
CA ASP A 112 15.06 9.44 8.15
C ASP A 112 15.51 10.05 6.81
N LEU A 113 14.84 9.71 5.71
CA LEU A 113 15.09 10.33 4.41
C LEU A 113 14.86 11.83 4.46
N LEU A 114 13.71 12.28 4.97
CA LEU A 114 13.34 13.70 5.02
C LEU A 114 14.30 14.51 5.89
N GLN A 115 14.85 13.91 6.94
CA GLN A 115 15.87 14.53 7.78
C GLN A 115 17.25 14.58 7.09
N LYS A 116 17.69 13.49 6.46
CA LYS A 116 19.04 13.36 5.87
C LYS A 116 19.16 13.98 4.48
N ARG A 117 18.11 13.90 3.68
CA ARG A 117 18.03 14.29 2.26
C ARG A 117 16.67 14.93 1.93
N PRO A 118 16.32 16.07 2.55
CA PRO A 118 15.07 16.77 2.25
C PRO A 118 14.95 17.20 0.78
N ASP A 119 16.08 17.33 0.07
CA ASP A 119 16.14 17.59 -1.37
C ASP A 119 15.58 16.45 -2.23
N LEU A 120 15.44 15.25 -1.65
CA LEU A 120 14.88 14.06 -2.29
C LEU A 120 13.50 13.68 -1.75
N LYS A 121 12.78 14.62 -1.11
CA LYS A 121 11.39 14.40 -0.70
C LYS A 121 10.58 13.89 -1.92
N PRO A 122 9.91 12.73 -1.82
CA PRO A 122 9.08 12.23 -2.90
C PRO A 122 7.82 13.08 -3.07
N ASP A 123 7.39 13.23 -4.32
CA ASP A 123 6.11 13.87 -4.67
C ASP A 123 4.94 12.92 -4.44
N VAL A 124 5.17 11.61 -4.65
CA VAL A 124 4.19 10.53 -4.44
C VAL A 124 4.90 9.25 -4.00
N ILE A 125 4.22 8.44 -3.19
CA ILE A 125 4.73 7.17 -2.68
C ILE A 125 3.87 6.00 -3.19
N LEU A 126 4.50 5.01 -3.80
CA LEU A 126 3.91 3.73 -4.15
C LEU A 126 4.17 2.72 -3.03
N ILE A 127 3.11 2.17 -2.45
CA ILE A 127 3.20 1.20 -1.36
C ILE A 127 2.81 -0.18 -1.89
N ASP A 128 3.63 -1.22 -1.67
CA ASP A 128 3.21 -2.60 -1.90
C ASP A 128 2.14 -2.99 -0.87
N GLY A 129 0.87 -2.81 -1.24
CA GLY A 129 -0.24 -2.95 -0.33
C GLY A 129 -1.50 -2.26 -0.84
N ASN A 130 -2.58 -2.37 -0.07
CA ASN A 130 -3.86 -1.75 -0.43
C ASN A 130 -3.98 -0.34 0.18
N GLY A 131 -4.69 0.54 -0.53
CA GLY A 131 -5.23 1.81 -0.07
C GLY A 131 -6.71 1.66 0.31
N ILE A 132 -7.62 2.40 -0.33
CA ILE A 132 -9.06 2.28 -0.08
C ILE A 132 -9.69 0.96 -0.57
N LEU A 133 -8.97 0.19 -1.41
CA LEU A 133 -9.35 -1.18 -1.79
C LEU A 133 -9.12 -2.15 -0.61
N HIS A 134 -9.85 -1.93 0.47
CA HIS A 134 -9.69 -2.58 1.76
C HIS A 134 -11.06 -2.71 2.43
N PRO A 135 -11.35 -3.75 3.26
CA PRO A 135 -12.66 -3.96 3.87
C PRO A 135 -13.22 -2.77 4.67
N ARG A 136 -12.35 -1.89 5.16
CA ARG A 136 -12.71 -0.67 5.90
C ARG A 136 -12.32 0.61 5.17
N ARG A 137 -12.05 0.53 3.86
CA ARG A 137 -11.57 1.63 3.01
C ARG A 137 -10.33 2.35 3.55
N TYR A 138 -9.51 1.63 4.33
CA TYR A 138 -8.35 2.18 5.03
C TYR A 138 -7.23 1.14 5.16
N GLY A 139 -6.50 0.95 4.06
CA GLY A 139 -5.34 0.06 3.97
C GLY A 139 -4.02 0.74 4.38
N CYS A 140 -2.90 0.03 4.15
CA CYS A 140 -1.56 0.48 4.52
C CYS A 140 -1.17 1.78 3.81
N ALA A 141 -1.48 1.91 2.51
CA ALA A 141 -1.17 3.12 1.75
C ALA A 141 -1.86 4.34 2.35
N CYS A 142 -3.17 4.25 2.63
CA CYS A 142 -3.92 5.35 3.25
C CYS A 142 -3.39 5.71 4.65
N HIS A 143 -2.92 4.73 5.43
CA HIS A 143 -2.31 5.01 6.72
C HIS A 143 -1.01 5.79 6.58
N ILE A 144 -0.13 5.38 5.66
CA ILE A 144 1.14 6.07 5.38
C ILE A 144 0.87 7.47 4.80
N GLY A 145 -0.10 7.62 3.90
CA GLY A 145 -0.46 8.90 3.28
C GLY A 145 -0.93 9.91 4.31
N LEU A 146 -1.88 9.52 5.17
CA LEU A 146 -2.35 10.39 6.26
C LEU A 146 -1.26 10.76 7.25
N LYS A 147 -0.36 9.84 7.59
CA LYS A 147 0.70 10.10 8.57
C LYS A 147 1.84 10.94 8.00
N SER A 148 2.17 10.76 6.73
CA SER A 148 3.26 11.47 6.06
C SER A 148 2.84 12.81 5.46
N GLY A 149 1.55 12.97 5.13
CA GLY A 149 1.06 14.11 4.35
C GLY A 149 1.59 14.13 2.92
N ILE A 150 2.04 12.98 2.39
CA ILE A 150 2.50 12.81 1.01
C ILE A 150 1.47 11.93 0.27
N PRO A 151 1.06 12.26 -0.96
CA PRO A 151 0.15 11.43 -1.76
C PRO A 151 0.63 9.97 -1.87
N THR A 152 -0.30 9.01 -1.74
CA THR A 152 0.05 7.57 -1.69
C THR A 152 -0.82 6.69 -2.60
N ILE A 153 -0.18 5.82 -3.38
CA ILE A 153 -0.89 4.83 -4.17
C ILE A 153 -0.58 3.45 -3.60
N GLY A 154 -1.61 2.74 -3.15
CA GLY A 154 -1.50 1.33 -2.81
C GLY A 154 -1.47 0.49 -4.07
N VAL A 155 -0.40 -0.27 -4.29
CA VAL A 155 -0.15 -1.11 -5.45
C VAL A 155 -0.09 -2.57 -5.00
N ALA A 156 -1.21 -3.29 -5.07
CA ALA A 156 -1.30 -4.67 -4.63
C ALA A 156 -1.15 -5.67 -5.79
N LYS A 157 -0.38 -6.73 -5.55
CA LYS A 157 -0.10 -7.83 -6.51
C LYS A 157 -1.28 -8.79 -6.69
N ASN A 158 -2.22 -8.80 -5.76
CA ASN A 158 -3.41 -9.64 -5.79
C ASN A 158 -4.63 -8.80 -5.46
N ILE A 159 -5.73 -9.07 -6.16
CA ILE A 159 -7.01 -8.42 -5.84
C ILE A 159 -7.50 -8.95 -4.51
N TYR A 160 -7.66 -8.05 -3.54
CA TYR A 160 -8.29 -8.41 -2.29
C TYR A 160 -9.76 -8.75 -2.57
N LYS A 161 -10.13 -10.02 -2.37
CA LYS A 161 -11.50 -10.47 -2.60
C LYS A 161 -12.41 -9.86 -1.55
N MET A 162 -13.21 -8.89 -1.96
CA MET A 162 -14.33 -8.37 -1.19
C MET A 162 -15.61 -8.77 -1.90
N ASP A 163 -16.62 -9.19 -1.14
CA ASP A 163 -17.91 -9.63 -1.70
C ASP A 163 -18.62 -8.52 -2.51
N CYS A 164 -18.27 -7.26 -2.24
CA CYS A 164 -18.79 -6.09 -2.94
C CYS A 164 -18.10 -5.79 -4.28
N ILE A 165 -16.99 -6.45 -4.65
CA ILE A 165 -16.27 -6.16 -5.90
C ILE A 165 -16.69 -7.11 -7.02
N GLU A 166 -17.25 -6.56 -8.09
CA GLU A 166 -17.59 -7.30 -9.31
C GLU A 166 -16.38 -7.52 -10.24
N TYR A 167 -15.37 -8.29 -9.82
CA TYR A 167 -14.15 -8.50 -10.63
C TYR A 167 -14.21 -9.70 -11.58
N ASN A 168 -14.76 -10.83 -11.12
CA ASN A 168 -14.52 -12.15 -11.75
C ASN A 168 -15.11 -12.30 -13.18
N LYS A 169 -15.99 -11.40 -13.62
CA LYS A 169 -16.61 -11.48 -14.95
C LYS A 169 -15.81 -10.79 -16.06
N GLN A 170 -14.88 -9.88 -15.71
CA GLN A 170 -14.25 -8.95 -16.66
C GLN A 170 -12.73 -9.14 -16.79
N ALA A 171 -12.10 -9.97 -15.95
CA ALA A 171 -10.65 -10.16 -15.95
C ALA A 171 -10.04 -10.64 -17.29
N ASN A 172 -10.84 -11.28 -18.15
CA ASN A 172 -10.41 -11.73 -19.47
C ASN A 172 -10.24 -10.60 -20.50
N ASP A 173 -10.74 -9.39 -20.19
CA ASP A 173 -10.75 -8.25 -21.10
C ASP A 173 -9.42 -7.45 -21.09
N LEU A 174 -8.49 -7.78 -20.19
CA LEU A 174 -7.18 -7.13 -20.03
C LEU A 174 -6.10 -7.74 -20.95
N ALA A 175 -6.11 -7.34 -22.22
CA ALA A 175 -5.22 -7.90 -23.24
C ALA A 175 -3.92 -7.11 -23.41
N ASN A 176 -3.99 -5.77 -23.39
CA ASN A 176 -2.90 -4.86 -23.72
C ASN A 176 -2.40 -4.11 -22.48
N VAL A 177 -1.14 -3.68 -22.51
CA VAL A 177 -0.57 -2.82 -21.46
C VAL A 177 -1.36 -1.51 -21.40
N GLY A 178 -1.80 -1.13 -20.20
CA GLY A 178 -2.66 0.03 -19.98
C GLY A 178 -4.15 -0.30 -19.92
N ASP A 179 -4.58 -1.48 -20.39
CA ASP A 179 -5.95 -1.93 -20.22
C ASP A 179 -6.27 -2.00 -18.72
N ASN A 180 -7.48 -1.57 -18.37
CA ASN A 180 -7.87 -1.48 -16.98
C ASN A 180 -9.37 -1.71 -16.74
N ILE A 181 -9.68 -2.11 -15.52
CA ILE A 181 -11.05 -2.31 -15.02
C ILE A 181 -11.20 -1.58 -13.69
N LEU A 182 -12.22 -0.72 -13.59
CA LEU A 182 -12.55 -0.05 -12.34
C LEU A 182 -13.18 -1.03 -11.35
N LEU A 183 -12.67 -1.02 -10.12
CA LEU A 183 -13.17 -1.86 -9.03
C LEU A 183 -14.12 -1.03 -8.18
N ASN A 184 -15.42 -1.26 -8.35
CA ASN A 184 -16.48 -0.53 -7.65
C ASN A 184 -17.12 -1.41 -6.56
N ASP A 185 -17.58 -0.78 -5.47
CA ASP A 185 -18.40 -1.44 -4.44
C ASP A 185 -19.90 -1.09 -4.53
N GLY A 186 -20.31 -0.55 -5.67
CA GLY A 186 -21.67 -0.08 -5.97
C GLY A 186 -21.84 1.43 -5.81
N GLU A 187 -21.12 2.06 -4.88
CA GLU A 187 -21.21 3.50 -4.60
C GLU A 187 -19.93 4.25 -4.95
N LEU A 188 -18.78 3.61 -4.74
CA LEU A 188 -17.47 4.22 -4.88
C LEU A 188 -16.55 3.37 -5.77
N THR A 189 -15.75 4.02 -6.59
CA THR A 189 -14.59 3.39 -7.24
C THR A 189 -13.48 3.25 -6.21
N LEU A 190 -13.23 2.02 -5.76
CA LEU A 190 -12.21 1.70 -4.75
C LEU A 190 -10.80 1.57 -5.33
N GLY A 191 -10.70 1.47 -6.66
CA GLY A 191 -9.43 1.30 -7.32
C GLY A 191 -9.61 0.76 -8.72
N MET A 192 -8.53 0.20 -9.25
CA MET A 192 -8.50 -0.27 -10.62
C MET A 192 -7.57 -1.48 -10.73
N ALA A 193 -7.97 -2.47 -11.52
CA ALA A 193 -7.10 -3.56 -11.95
C ALA A 193 -6.45 -3.16 -13.28
N LEU A 194 -5.12 -3.09 -13.33
CA LEU A 194 -4.33 -2.57 -14.44
C LEU A 194 -3.41 -3.65 -15.02
N LYS A 195 -3.41 -3.80 -16.35
CA LYS A 195 -2.41 -4.58 -17.08
C LYS A 195 -1.12 -3.77 -17.20
N THR A 196 -0.15 -4.05 -16.32
CA THR A 196 1.09 -3.27 -16.23
C THR A 196 2.19 -3.72 -17.21
N ALA A 197 2.16 -4.98 -17.66
CA ALA A 197 3.16 -5.49 -18.59
C ALA A 197 2.57 -6.50 -19.58
N LYS A 198 3.17 -6.57 -20.78
CA LYS A 198 2.71 -7.43 -21.88
C LYS A 198 2.62 -8.91 -21.47
N ASN A 199 3.56 -9.35 -20.66
CA ASN A 199 3.65 -10.74 -20.18
C ASN A 199 3.05 -10.94 -18.78
N ALA A 200 2.47 -9.90 -18.16
CA ALA A 200 1.81 -10.03 -16.87
C ALA A 200 0.55 -10.90 -17.02
N LYS A 201 0.54 -12.03 -16.32
CA LYS A 201 -0.63 -12.93 -16.28
C LYS A 201 -1.79 -12.35 -15.49
N ASN A 202 -1.47 -11.63 -14.41
CA ASN A 202 -2.44 -11.02 -13.52
C ASN A 202 -2.28 -9.48 -13.56
N PRO A 203 -3.38 -8.73 -13.48
CA PRO A 203 -3.31 -7.29 -13.29
C PRO A 203 -2.81 -6.93 -11.90
N VAL A 204 -2.24 -5.74 -11.77
CA VAL A 204 -1.93 -5.10 -10.49
C VAL A 204 -3.12 -4.25 -10.09
N THR A 205 -3.49 -4.23 -8.81
CA THR A 205 -4.54 -3.33 -8.34
C THR A 205 -3.97 -2.09 -7.70
N ASN A 206 -4.39 -0.93 -8.19
CA ASN A 206 -4.06 0.35 -7.58
C ASN A 206 -5.28 0.94 -6.86
N SER A 207 -5.05 1.58 -5.72
CA SER A 207 -6.07 2.31 -4.97
C SER A 207 -5.47 3.58 -4.36
N PHE A 208 -6.24 4.67 -4.46
CA PHE A 208 -5.75 6.02 -4.21
C PHE A 208 -5.95 6.43 -2.75
N CYS A 209 -4.92 7.06 -2.21
CA CYS A 209 -4.85 7.85 -0.98
C CYS A 209 -3.66 8.83 -1.19
#